data_AF-A0A0G9MM12-F1
#
_entry.id   AF-A0A0G9MM12-F1
#
_cell.length_a   1.000
_cell.length_b   1.000
_cell.length_c   1.000
_cell.angle_alpha   90.00
_cell.angle_beta   90.00
_cell.angle_gamma   90.00
#
_symmetry.space_group_name_H-M   'P 1'
#
loop_
_entity.id
_entity.type
_entity.pdbx_description
1 polymer ?
#
loop_
_entity_poly.entity_id
_entity_poly.type
_entity_poly.pdbx_seq_one_letter_code
_entity_poly.pdbx_strand_id
1 'polypeptide(L)'
;MMKFVVIGAAILLMYRWIMKRWPWESKISTRNQALFRARRLLGVEERAGRKDIVTAHKRLVAMVHPDKGGTNEQVHEANAARDLLLNELPDGVE
;
A
#
# COMPACT_ATOMS: atom_id res chain seq x y z
N MET A 1 42.26 -16.73 -16.65
CA MET A 1 40.89 -16.90 -16.11
C MET A 1 40.52 -15.88 -15.03
N MET A 2 41.28 -15.74 -13.93
CA MET A 2 40.90 -14.90 -12.77
C MET A 2 40.69 -13.41 -13.06
N LYS A 3 41.39 -12.85 -14.05
CA LYS A 3 41.30 -11.45 -14.47
C LYS A 3 39.90 -11.04 -14.97
N PHE A 4 39.23 -11.92 -15.72
CA PHE A 4 37.86 -11.65 -16.23
C PHE A 4 36.82 -11.68 -15.12
N VAL A 5 37.03 -12.50 -14.09
CA VAL A 5 36.16 -12.55 -12.90
C VAL A 5 36.26 -11.25 -12.11
N VAL A 6 37.48 -10.74 -11.92
CA VAL A 6 37.72 -9.47 -11.22
C VAL A 6 37.11 -8.29 -11.99
N ILE A 7 37.25 -8.26 -13.32
CA ILE A 7 36.65 -7.22 -14.16
C ILE A 7 35.11 -7.30 -14.10
N GLY A 8 34.52 -8.49 -14.18
CA GLY A 8 33.08 -8.68 -14.04
C GLY A 8 32.55 -8.25 -12.67
N ALA A 9 33.27 -8.56 -11.59
CA ALA A 9 32.93 -8.13 -10.24
C ALA A 9 33.04 -6.60 -10.07
N ALA A 10 34.07 -5.97 -10.64
CA ALA A 10 34.23 -4.52 -10.65
C ALA A 10 33.11 -3.82 -11.44
N ILE A 11 32.69 -4.37 -12.59
CA ILE A 11 31.57 -3.87 -13.38
C ILE A 11 30.25 -4.00 -12.61
N LEU A 12 30.01 -5.13 -11.93
CA LEU A 12 28.83 -5.32 -11.06
C LEU A 12 28.79 -4.34 -9.88
N LEU A 13 29.94 -4.09 -9.24
CA LEU A 13 30.07 -3.10 -8.17
C LEU A 13 29.83 -1.67 -8.68
N MET A 14 30.39 -1.33 -9.84
CA MET A 14 30.21 -0.02 -10.49
C MET A 14 28.75 0.21 -10.90
N TYR A 15 28.11 -0.80 -11.47
CA TYR A 15 26.69 -0.76 -11.85
C TYR A 15 25.78 -0.61 -10.62
N ARG A 16 26.11 -1.26 -9.50
CA ARG A 16 25.41 -1.10 -8.21
C ARG A 16 25.53 0.32 -7.67
N TRP A 17 26.68 0.97 -7.85
CA TRP A 17 26.92 2.35 -7.41
C TRP A 17 26.13 3.37 -8.25
N ILE A 18 25.97 3.12 -9.55
CA ILE A 18 25.25 4.00 -10.48
C ILE A 18 23.72 3.82 -10.42
N MET A 19 23.21 2.59 -10.38
CA MET A 19 21.77 2.36 -10.50
C MET A 19 20.99 2.48 -9.19
N LYS A 20 21.65 2.45 -8.01
CA LYS A 20 21.02 2.50 -6.66
C LYS A 20 19.81 1.57 -6.45
N ARG A 21 19.57 0.64 -7.37
CA ARG A 21 18.42 -0.25 -7.46
C ARG A 21 18.91 -1.53 -8.09
N TRP A 22 18.59 -2.64 -7.47
CA TRP A 22 18.97 -3.95 -7.97
C TRP A 22 18.07 -4.35 -9.16
N PRO A 23 18.59 -5.07 -10.17
CA PRO A 23 17.79 -5.45 -11.35
C PRO A 23 16.56 -6.30 -10.99
N TRP A 24 16.63 -6.99 -9.86
CA TRP A 24 15.57 -7.83 -9.29
C TRP A 24 14.87 -7.17 -8.09
N GLU A 25 14.98 -5.84 -7.96
CA GLU A 25 14.13 -5.10 -7.03
C GLU A 25 12.70 -5.09 -7.58
N SER A 26 11.86 -5.96 -7.02
CA SER A 26 10.45 -6.05 -7.38
C SER A 26 9.79 -4.70 -7.21
N LYS A 27 9.31 -4.10 -8.31
CA LYS A 27 8.44 -2.93 -8.27
C LYS A 27 7.12 -3.34 -7.63
N ILE A 28 7.03 -3.29 -6.30
CA ILE A 28 5.73 -3.36 -5.63
C ILE A 28 4.91 -2.22 -6.23
N SER A 29 3.79 -2.56 -6.86
CA SER A 29 2.92 -1.55 -7.46
C SER A 29 2.50 -0.57 -6.37
N THR A 30 2.74 0.73 -6.59
CA THR A 30 2.30 1.80 -5.68
C THR A 30 0.82 1.66 -5.34
N ARG A 31 0.01 1.17 -6.30
CA ARG A 31 -1.41 0.85 -6.11
C ARG A 31 -1.62 -0.27 -5.09
N ASN A 32 -0.91 -1.39 -5.22
CA ASN A 32 -1.04 -2.52 -4.28
C ASN A 32 -0.62 -2.12 -2.86
N GLN A 33 0.41 -1.27 -2.74
CA GLN A 33 0.81 -0.75 -1.44
C GLN A 33 -0.27 0.17 -0.84
N ALA A 34 -0.93 1.01 -1.66
CA ALA A 34 -2.03 1.85 -1.22
C ALA A 34 -3.26 1.01 -0.78
N LEU A 35 -3.61 -0.02 -1.54
CA LEU A 35 -4.69 -0.97 -1.20
C LEU A 35 -4.40 -1.67 0.13
N PHE A 36 -3.17 -2.16 0.31
CA PHE A 36 -2.76 -2.80 1.56
C PHE A 36 -2.87 -1.85 2.77
N ARG A 37 -2.42 -0.59 2.64
CA ARG A 37 -2.53 0.42 3.70
C ARG A 37 -3.99 0.74 4.02
N ALA A 38 -4.84 0.90 3.00
CA ALA A 38 -6.27 1.16 3.20
C ALA A 38 -6.99 0.01 3.91
N ARG A 39 -6.70 -1.24 3.54
CA ARG A 39 -7.22 -2.45 4.22
C ARG A 39 -6.77 -2.50 5.68
N ARG A 40 -5.49 -2.22 5.93
CA ARG A 40 -4.92 -2.14 7.29
C ARG A 40 -5.58 -1.04 8.12
N LEU A 41 -5.82 0.14 7.54
CA LEU A 41 -6.43 1.26 8.23
C LEU A 41 -7.87 0.96 8.65
N LEU A 42 -8.67 0.39 7.74
CA LEU A 42 -10.04 -0.02 8.05
C LEU A 42 -10.12 -1.33 8.87
N GLY A 43 -9.03 -2.10 8.95
CA GLY A 43 -9.02 -3.41 9.61
C GLY A 43 -9.84 -4.47 8.88
N VAL A 44 -9.85 -4.42 7.53
CA VAL A 44 -10.61 -5.36 6.69
C VAL A 44 -9.67 -6.31 5.94
N GLU A 45 -10.16 -7.51 5.63
CA GLU A 45 -9.40 -8.50 4.86
C GLU A 45 -9.31 -8.15 3.37
N GLU A 46 -8.41 -8.83 2.65
CA GLU A 46 -8.27 -8.68 1.20
C GLU A 46 -9.52 -9.07 0.41
N ARG A 47 -10.31 -10.00 0.95
CA ARG A 47 -11.57 -10.47 0.36
C ARG A 47 -12.81 -9.74 0.87
N ALA A 48 -12.63 -8.67 1.66
CA ALA A 48 -13.73 -7.92 2.23
C ALA A 48 -14.62 -7.31 1.14
N GLY A 49 -15.93 -7.54 1.27
CA GLY A 49 -16.92 -7.01 0.33
C GLY A 49 -17.27 -5.55 0.62
N ARG A 50 -18.16 -4.98 -0.21
CA ARG A 50 -18.66 -3.61 -0.03
C ARG A 50 -19.23 -3.36 1.36
N LYS A 51 -20.04 -4.28 1.87
CA LYS A 51 -20.68 -4.19 3.20
C LYS A 51 -19.65 -4.12 4.33
N ASP A 52 -18.60 -4.93 4.25
CA ASP A 52 -17.54 -4.97 5.26
C ASP A 52 -16.76 -3.66 5.30
N ILE A 53 -16.39 -3.13 4.12
CA ILE A 53 -15.67 -1.86 3.99
C ILE A 53 -16.49 -0.71 4.57
N VAL A 54 -17.77 -0.61 4.25
CA VAL A 54 -18.66 0.44 4.77
C VAL A 54 -18.83 0.32 6.29
N THR A 55 -18.99 -0.90 6.79
CA THR A 55 -19.15 -1.15 8.23
C THR A 55 -17.88 -0.79 9.00
N ALA A 56 -16.73 -1.21 8.51
CA ALA A 56 -15.43 -0.91 9.09
C ALA A 56 -15.14 0.61 9.08
N HIS A 57 -15.44 1.28 7.96
CA HIS A 57 -15.32 2.72 7.86
C HIS A 57 -16.18 3.47 8.88
N LYS A 58 -17.46 3.08 9.04
CA LYS A 58 -18.34 3.69 10.06
C LYS A 58 -17.78 3.54 11.47
N ARG A 59 -17.24 2.36 11.80
CA ARG A 59 -16.59 2.11 13.09
C ARG A 59 -15.36 3.00 13.27
N LEU A 60 -14.50 3.08 12.27
CA LEU A 60 -13.29 3.91 12.32
C LEU A 60 -13.62 5.40 12.49
N VAL A 61 -14.51 5.94 11.67
CA VAL A 61 -14.92 7.36 11.76
C VAL A 61 -15.51 7.68 13.11
N ALA A 62 -16.33 6.77 13.67
CA ALA A 62 -16.89 6.96 15.01
C ALA A 62 -15.84 6.97 16.14
N MET A 63 -14.61 6.49 15.89
CA MET A 63 -13.48 6.55 16.82
C MET A 63 -12.58 7.76 16.56
N VAL A 64 -12.35 8.14 15.30
CA VAL A 64 -11.44 9.24 14.93
C VAL A 64 -12.14 10.58 14.74
N HIS A 65 -13.42 10.69 15.09
CA HIS A 65 -14.17 11.92 14.99
C HIS A 65 -13.59 13.01 15.91
N PRO A 66 -13.50 14.28 15.48
CA PRO A 66 -13.00 15.39 16.30
C PRO A 66 -13.73 15.52 17.65
N ASP A 67 -15.05 15.33 17.66
CA ASP A 67 -15.87 15.37 18.88
C ASP A 67 -15.48 14.31 19.93
N LYS A 68 -14.73 13.26 19.54
CA LYS A 68 -14.28 12.18 20.43
C LYS A 68 -12.76 12.18 20.62
N GLY A 69 -12.09 13.27 20.27
CA GLY A 69 -10.64 13.43 20.45
C GLY A 69 -9.80 12.97 19.26
N GLY A 70 -10.41 12.69 18.11
CA GLY A 70 -9.69 12.51 16.85
C GLY A 70 -9.46 13.84 16.10
N THR A 71 -9.06 13.77 14.84
CA THR A 71 -8.83 14.95 13.99
C THR A 71 -9.57 14.84 12.66
N ASN A 72 -9.82 15.99 12.03
CA ASN A 72 -10.40 16.02 10.69
C ASN A 72 -9.53 15.25 9.68
N GLU A 73 -8.20 15.34 9.80
CA GLU A 73 -7.26 14.63 8.95
C GLU A 73 -7.45 13.11 9.04
N GLN A 74 -7.67 12.56 10.24
CA GLN A 74 -7.93 11.14 10.43
C GLN A 74 -9.25 10.70 9.80
N VAL A 75 -10.29 11.53 9.87
CA VAL A 75 -11.57 11.29 9.18
C VAL A 75 -11.37 11.32 7.66
N HIS A 76 -10.59 12.27 7.15
CA HIS A 76 -10.24 12.34 5.73
C HIS A 76 -9.44 11.13 5.27
N GLU A 77 -8.50 10.64 6.07
CA GLU A 77 -7.74 9.42 5.77
C GLU A 77 -8.65 8.19 5.72
N ALA A 78 -9.59 8.08 6.68
CA ALA A 78 -10.59 7.01 6.69
C ALA A 78 -11.53 7.06 5.48
N ASN A 79 -11.91 8.25 5.01
CA ASN A 79 -12.69 8.44 3.79
C ASN A 79 -11.89 8.03 2.55
N ALA A 80 -10.65 8.49 2.43
CA ALA A 80 -9.78 8.15 1.31
C ALA A 80 -9.53 6.63 1.21
N ALA A 81 -9.34 5.95 2.34
CA ALA A 81 -9.19 4.50 2.38
C ALA A 81 -10.46 3.77 1.91
N ARG A 82 -11.65 4.21 2.35
CA ARG A 82 -12.93 3.66 1.89
C ARG A 82 -13.07 3.80 0.38
N ASP A 83 -12.89 5.01 -0.14
CA ASP A 83 -13.11 5.30 -1.55
C ASP A 83 -12.12 4.52 -2.43
N LEU A 84 -10.86 4.39 -1.99
CA LEU A 84 -9.85 3.59 -2.67
C LEU A 84 -10.22 2.10 -2.72
N LEU A 85 -10.75 1.52 -1.64
CA LEU A 85 -11.17 0.12 -1.62
C LEU A 85 -12.44 -0.13 -2.43
N LEU A 86 -13.42 0.78 -2.36
CA LEU A 86 -14.66 0.64 -3.13
C LEU A 86 -14.41 0.73 -4.65
N ASN A 87 -13.44 1.53 -5.09
CA ASN A 87 -13.03 1.62 -6.49
C ASN A 87 -12.27 0.38 -6.99
N GLU A 88 -11.76 -0.47 -6.09
CA GLU A 88 -11.07 -1.72 -6.46
C GLU A 88 -12.04 -2.92 -6.49
N LEU A 89 -13.24 -2.80 -5.93
CA LEU A 89 -14.19 -3.90 -5.94
C LEU A 89 -14.67 -4.20 -7.38
N PRO A 90 -14.70 -5.46 -7.79
CA PRO A 90 -15.38 -5.86 -9.02
C PRO A 90 -16.86 -5.48 -8.97
N ASP A 91 -17.45 -5.12 -10.11
CA ASP A 91 -18.86 -4.68 -10.25
C ASP A 91 -19.94 -5.70 -9.81
N GLY A 92 -19.57 -6.82 -9.18
CA GLY A 92 -20.49 -7.88 -8.74
C GLY A 92 -20.25 -8.38 -7.31
N VAL A 93 -19.45 -7.70 -6.49
CA VAL A 93 -19.18 -8.10 -5.09
C VAL A 93 -20.08 -7.30 -4.14
N GLU A 94 -21.27 -7.83 -3.84
CA GLU A 94 -22.26 -7.25 -2.89
C GLU A 94 -22.04 -7.63 -1.43
#